data_AF-C3YX67-F1
#
_entry.id   AF-C3YX67-F1
#
_cell.length_a   1.000
_cell.length_b   1.000
_cell.length_c   1.000
_cell.angle_alpha   90.00
_cell.angle_beta   90.00
_cell.angle_gamma   90.00
#
_symmetry.space_group_name_H-M   'P 1'
#
loop_
_entity.id
_entity.type
_entity.pdbx_description
1 polymer ?
#
loop_
_entity_poly.entity_id
_entity_poly.type
_entity_poly.pdbx_seq_one_letter_code
_entity_poly.pdbx_strand_id
1 'polypeptide(L)'
;MEDEGHADDTRQFVLSNLTAYRVSTIPCVLCNTQLPVFDRYPLVDGTLFLTPQDYNAQSIRVFVGGRWLYLSAVCVHCLMGIQTCVVCKNCNARWDGSSHQLGTMYTYDILAANPCCPHRVSCKACGKPVRDPSEGTHFYSEYSTSIQCPHCGVPDYHFIKPLSTFKQVSDGLAC
;
A
#
# COMPACT_ATOMS: atom_id res chain seq x y z
N MET A 1 -0.56 -7.27 -27.74
CA MET A 1 -1.93 -6.73 -27.89
C MET A 1 -2.88 -7.26 -26.80
N GLU A 2 -2.38 -7.84 -25.70
CA GLU A 2 -3.21 -8.38 -24.60
C GLU A 2 -3.26 -7.47 -23.35
N ASP A 3 -2.50 -6.35 -23.36
CA ASP A 3 -2.38 -5.43 -22.22
C ASP A 3 -3.53 -4.40 -22.15
N GLU A 4 -4.20 -4.12 -23.29
CA GLU A 4 -5.32 -3.15 -23.33
C GLU A 4 -6.55 -3.63 -22.55
N GLY A 5 -6.80 -4.95 -22.49
CA GLY A 5 -7.93 -5.52 -21.76
C GLY A 5 -7.78 -5.42 -20.24
N HIS A 6 -6.56 -5.65 -19.72
CA HIS A 6 -6.31 -5.63 -18.27
C HIS A 6 -6.30 -4.20 -17.69
N ALA A 7 -5.81 -3.24 -18.49
CA ALA A 7 -5.84 -1.83 -18.12
C ALA A 7 -7.28 -1.28 -18.05
N ASP A 8 -8.14 -1.67 -19.01
CA ASP A 8 -9.54 -1.24 -19.03
C ASP A 8 -10.35 -1.82 -17.86
N ASP A 9 -10.11 -3.09 -17.50
CA ASP A 9 -10.69 -3.72 -16.32
C ASP A 9 -10.34 -2.98 -15.03
N THR A 10 -9.08 -2.55 -14.90
CA THR A 10 -8.60 -1.80 -13.72
C THR A 10 -9.26 -0.43 -13.63
N ARG A 11 -9.33 0.30 -14.75
CA ARG A 11 -10.01 1.60 -14.83
C ARG A 11 -11.48 1.47 -14.49
N GLN A 12 -12.18 0.53 -15.11
CA GLN A 12 -13.60 0.30 -14.89
C GLN A 12 -13.86 -0.11 -13.42
N PHE A 13 -12.99 -0.93 -12.84
CA PHE A 13 -13.06 -1.31 -11.43
C PHE A 13 -12.94 -0.08 -10.50
N VAL A 14 -11.93 0.77 -10.72
CA VAL A 14 -11.71 1.97 -9.89
C VAL A 14 -12.89 2.95 -10.02
N LEU A 15 -13.29 3.29 -11.24
CA LEU A 15 -14.35 4.27 -11.50
C LEU A 15 -15.73 3.81 -11.00
N SER A 16 -16.06 2.52 -11.14
CA SER A 16 -17.32 1.97 -10.65
C SER A 16 -17.43 2.03 -9.12
N ASN A 17 -16.35 1.68 -8.40
CA ASN A 17 -16.33 1.77 -6.94
C ASN A 17 -16.37 3.23 -6.47
N LEU A 18 -15.63 4.14 -7.08
CA LEU A 18 -15.68 5.58 -6.75
C LEU A 18 -17.08 6.17 -6.95
N THR A 19 -17.73 5.82 -8.06
CA THR A 19 -19.10 6.25 -8.37
C THR A 19 -20.10 5.74 -7.33
N ALA A 20 -19.95 4.49 -6.88
CA ALA A 20 -20.80 3.92 -5.84
C ALA A 20 -20.68 4.67 -4.50
N TYR A 21 -19.47 5.16 -4.18
CA TYR A 21 -19.21 6.00 -3.00
C TYR A 21 -19.47 7.50 -3.23
N ARG A 22 -19.82 7.91 -4.46
CA ARG A 22 -20.05 9.31 -4.87
C ARG A 22 -18.87 10.23 -4.60
N VAL A 23 -17.65 9.74 -4.83
CA VAL A 23 -16.42 10.51 -4.68
C VAL A 23 -15.62 10.52 -5.98
N SER A 24 -14.88 11.60 -6.21
CA SER A 24 -13.99 11.79 -7.37
C SER A 24 -12.53 12.01 -6.96
N THR A 25 -12.22 11.86 -5.67
CA THR A 25 -10.88 11.98 -5.13
C THR A 25 -10.60 10.83 -4.18
N ILE A 26 -9.33 10.43 -4.07
CA ILE A 26 -8.86 9.48 -3.05
C ILE A 26 -7.73 10.15 -2.26
N PRO A 27 -7.75 10.15 -0.92
CA PRO A 27 -6.65 10.70 -0.14
C PRO A 27 -5.39 9.82 -0.28
N CYS A 28 -4.23 10.46 -0.39
CA CYS A 28 -2.95 9.79 -0.14
C CYS A 28 -2.93 9.26 1.29
N VAL A 29 -2.71 7.96 1.50
CA VAL A 29 -2.69 7.35 2.84
C VAL A 29 -1.56 7.87 3.72
N LEU A 30 -0.52 8.45 3.10
CA LEU A 30 0.59 9.05 3.83
C LEU A 30 0.23 10.50 4.17
N CYS A 31 0.27 11.43 3.22
CA CYS A 31 0.14 12.86 3.50
C CYS A 31 -1.31 13.41 3.54
N ASN A 32 -2.31 12.56 3.32
CA ASN A 32 -3.73 12.95 3.26
C ASN A 32 -4.08 14.01 2.18
N THR A 33 -3.18 14.26 1.22
CA THR A 33 -3.49 15.07 0.04
C THR A 33 -4.58 14.38 -0.78
N GLN A 34 -5.67 15.10 -1.09
CA GLN A 34 -6.73 14.59 -1.97
C GLN A 34 -6.21 14.47 -3.40
N LEU A 35 -6.24 13.28 -3.96
CA LEU A 35 -5.83 13.01 -5.35
C LEU A 35 -7.07 12.95 -6.23
N PRO A 36 -7.26 13.88 -7.18
CA PRO A 36 -8.27 13.76 -8.21
C PRO A 36 -8.09 12.47 -8.99
N VAL A 37 -9.19 11.77 -9.25
CA VAL A 37 -9.20 10.59 -10.10
C VAL A 37 -9.54 11.03 -11.51
N PHE A 38 -8.61 10.82 -12.43
CA PHE A 38 -8.80 11.10 -13.84
C PHE A 38 -9.63 9.97 -14.47
N ASP A 39 -10.55 10.33 -15.37
CA ASP A 39 -11.39 9.40 -16.13
C ASP A 39 -10.63 8.71 -17.29
N ARG A 40 -9.44 9.24 -17.61
CA ARG A 40 -8.50 8.73 -18.61
C ARG A 40 -7.09 8.69 -18.01
N TYR A 41 -6.27 7.75 -18.49
CA TYR A 41 -4.93 7.49 -17.95
C TYR A 41 -4.05 8.75 -17.84
N PRO A 42 -3.19 8.87 -16.80
CA PRO A 42 -3.09 8.03 -15.58
C PRO A 42 -4.26 8.25 -14.60
N LEU A 43 -4.68 7.25 -13.83
CA LEU A 43 -5.87 7.36 -12.94
C LEU A 43 -5.71 8.36 -11.80
N VAL A 44 -4.52 8.50 -11.24
CA VAL A 44 -4.19 9.46 -10.18
C VAL A 44 -2.75 9.94 -10.35
N ASP A 45 -2.43 11.10 -9.78
CA ASP A 45 -1.04 11.56 -9.65
C ASP A 45 -0.31 10.83 -8.51
N GLY A 46 -0.05 9.53 -8.76
CA GLY A 46 0.44 8.58 -7.78
C GLY A 46 0.14 7.15 -8.19
N THR A 47 -0.01 6.27 -7.19
CA THR A 47 -0.27 4.85 -7.40
C THR A 47 -1.44 4.40 -6.52
N LEU A 48 -2.39 3.70 -7.12
CA LEU A 48 -3.47 3.03 -6.40
C LEU A 48 -3.01 1.64 -5.95
N PHE A 49 -3.58 1.14 -4.87
CA PHE A 49 -3.33 -0.22 -4.43
C PHE A 49 -4.48 -0.76 -3.57
N LEU A 50 -4.60 -2.08 -3.54
CA LEU A 50 -5.54 -2.79 -2.66
C LEU A 50 -4.82 -3.30 -1.41
N THR A 51 -5.43 -3.09 -0.25
CA THR A 51 -4.92 -3.57 1.03
C THR A 51 -6.05 -4.11 1.92
N PRO A 52 -5.82 -5.16 2.72
CA PRO A 52 -6.76 -5.59 3.77
C PRO A 52 -6.80 -4.64 4.98
N GLN A 53 -5.86 -3.70 5.08
CA GLN A 53 -5.77 -2.75 6.19
C GLN A 53 -6.51 -1.46 5.83
N ASP A 54 -7.41 -1.04 6.72
CA ASP A 54 -7.99 0.30 6.63
C ASP A 54 -6.97 1.32 7.12
N TYR A 55 -6.56 2.22 6.23
CA TYR A 55 -5.58 3.26 6.50
C TYR A 55 -6.19 4.65 6.68
N ASN A 56 -7.43 4.87 6.25
CA ASN A 56 -8.06 6.18 6.25
C ASN A 56 -9.57 6.05 6.48
N ALA A 57 -10.17 6.93 7.29
CA ALA A 57 -11.61 6.95 7.49
C ALA A 57 -12.43 7.18 6.19
N GLN A 58 -11.79 7.70 5.13
CA GLN A 58 -12.37 7.88 3.80
C GLN A 58 -12.04 6.72 2.83
N SER A 59 -11.53 5.60 3.35
CA SER A 59 -11.17 4.44 2.54
C SER A 59 -12.38 3.82 1.85
N ILE A 60 -12.20 3.48 0.58
CA ILE A 60 -13.22 2.85 -0.26
C ILE A 60 -13.10 1.35 -0.09
N ARG A 61 -14.08 0.74 0.56
CA ARG A 61 -14.11 -0.71 0.77
C ARG A 61 -14.69 -1.41 -0.46
N VAL A 62 -13.96 -2.40 -0.96
CA VAL A 62 -14.25 -3.13 -2.20
C VAL A 62 -14.22 -4.64 -1.94
N PHE A 63 -14.99 -5.42 -2.71
CA PHE A 63 -15.00 -6.88 -2.63
C PHE A 63 -14.36 -7.49 -3.89
N VAL A 64 -13.18 -8.10 -3.75
CA VAL A 64 -12.39 -8.60 -4.88
C VAL A 64 -11.87 -9.99 -4.54
N GLY A 65 -12.12 -10.98 -5.42
CA GLY A 65 -11.61 -12.35 -5.24
C GLY A 65 -12.05 -13.00 -3.92
N GLY A 66 -13.30 -12.79 -3.51
CA GLY A 66 -13.87 -13.41 -2.31
C GLY A 66 -13.51 -12.75 -0.97
N ARG A 67 -12.82 -11.60 -1.00
CA ARG A 67 -12.35 -10.90 0.20
C ARG A 67 -12.66 -9.41 0.14
N TRP A 68 -12.84 -8.83 1.32
CA TRP A 68 -12.95 -7.40 1.50
C TRP A 68 -11.57 -6.76 1.57
N LEU A 69 -11.36 -5.72 0.76
CA LEU A 69 -10.13 -4.92 0.71
C LEU A 69 -10.50 -3.44 0.70
N TYR A 70 -9.50 -2.58 0.82
CA TYR A 70 -9.62 -1.14 0.74
C TYR A 70 -8.80 -0.64 -0.45
N LEU A 71 -9.44 0.12 -1.32
CA LEU A 71 -8.79 0.87 -2.38
C LEU A 71 -8.12 2.10 -1.77
N SER A 72 -6.80 2.15 -1.86
CA SER A 72 -5.93 3.16 -1.25
C SER A 72 -5.03 3.79 -2.30
N ALA A 73 -4.46 4.96 -1.98
CA ALA A 73 -3.53 5.66 -2.88
C ALA A 73 -2.31 6.19 -2.14
N VAL A 74 -1.17 6.26 -2.83
CA VAL A 74 -0.02 7.10 -2.43
C VAL A 74 0.28 8.08 -3.56
N CYS A 75 0.43 9.36 -3.23
CA CYS A 75 0.76 10.41 -4.21
C CYS A 75 2.20 10.31 -4.70
N VAL A 76 2.49 10.90 -5.86
CA VAL A 76 3.84 10.93 -6.45
C VAL A 76 4.89 11.50 -5.48
N HIS A 77 4.56 12.57 -4.73
CA HIS A 77 5.48 13.17 -3.76
C HIS A 77 5.88 12.20 -2.66
N CYS A 78 4.93 11.46 -2.09
CA CYS A 78 5.21 10.46 -1.06
C CYS A 78 5.96 9.24 -1.60
N LEU A 79 5.64 8.78 -2.82
CA LEU A 79 6.36 7.67 -3.48
C LEU A 79 7.83 8.02 -3.69
N MET A 80 8.10 9.24 -4.16
CA MET A 80 9.45 9.73 -4.44
C MET A 80 10.17 10.26 -3.19
N GLY A 81 9.44 10.46 -2.08
CA GLY A 81 9.93 11.15 -0.88
C GLY A 81 10.37 12.59 -1.16
N ILE A 82 9.62 13.31 -1.99
CA ILE A 82 9.76 14.75 -2.24
C ILE A 82 8.86 15.47 -1.22
N GLN A 83 9.38 16.52 -0.55
CA GLN A 83 8.72 17.32 0.51
C GLN A 83 8.39 16.59 1.81
N THR A 84 8.13 15.28 1.75
CA THR A 84 7.80 14.47 2.92
C THR A 84 8.40 13.08 2.76
N CYS A 85 9.27 12.73 3.70
CA CYS A 85 9.91 11.43 3.73
C CYS A 85 9.19 10.57 4.74
N VAL A 86 8.82 9.36 4.31
CA VAL A 86 8.23 8.38 5.19
C VAL A 86 9.32 7.46 5.67
N VAL A 87 9.50 7.36 6.98
CA VAL A 87 10.52 6.50 7.58
C VAL A 87 9.88 5.52 8.56
N CYS A 88 10.47 4.33 8.67
CA CYS A 88 10.05 3.35 9.66
C CYS A 88 10.39 3.84 11.08
N LYS A 89 9.43 3.80 12.01
CA LYS A 89 9.70 4.18 13.41
C LYS A 89 10.66 3.22 14.13
N ASN A 90 10.82 1.99 13.64
CA ASN A 90 11.64 0.97 14.28
C ASN A 90 13.13 1.07 13.92
N CYS A 91 13.45 1.26 12.63
CA CYS A 91 14.84 1.32 12.15
C CYS A 91 15.25 2.65 11.52
N ASN A 92 14.33 3.64 11.44
CA ASN A 92 14.51 4.91 10.73
C ASN A 92 14.85 4.80 9.24
N ALA A 93 14.85 3.60 8.65
CA ALA A 93 15.01 3.45 7.21
C ALA A 93 13.88 4.17 6.47
N ARG A 94 14.26 4.88 5.40
CA ARG A 94 13.33 5.50 4.46
C ARG A 94 12.51 4.42 3.76
N TRP A 95 11.22 4.65 3.65
CA TRP A 95 10.37 3.89 2.75
C TRP A 95 10.62 4.39 1.33
N ASP A 96 10.90 3.46 0.44
CA ASP A 96 11.18 3.73 -0.97
C ASP A 96 10.03 3.19 -1.83
N GLY A 97 9.23 4.12 -2.34
CA GLY A 97 8.13 3.83 -3.25
C GLY A 97 8.50 3.97 -4.73
N SER A 98 9.76 4.29 -5.07
CA SER A 98 10.18 4.62 -6.44
C SER A 98 10.07 3.44 -7.42
N SER A 99 10.02 2.20 -6.90
CA SER A 99 9.83 0.99 -7.71
C SER A 99 8.38 0.75 -8.16
N HIS A 100 7.42 1.55 -7.69
CA HIS A 100 6.01 1.43 -8.03
C HIS A 100 5.64 2.35 -9.19
N GLN A 101 4.96 1.78 -10.19
CA GLN A 101 4.54 2.51 -11.38
C GLN A 101 3.45 3.54 -11.03
N LEU A 102 3.55 4.72 -11.65
CA LEU A 102 2.55 5.77 -11.54
C LEU A 102 1.34 5.50 -12.44
N GLY A 103 0.16 5.94 -12.01
CA GLY A 103 -1.06 5.85 -12.81
C GLY A 103 -1.65 4.45 -12.95
N THR A 104 -1.16 3.48 -12.17
CA THR A 104 -1.66 2.09 -12.13
C THR A 104 -2.32 1.76 -10.78
N MET A 105 -2.86 0.55 -10.68
CA MET A 105 -3.35 -0.04 -9.44
C MET A 105 -2.67 -1.39 -9.17
N TYR A 106 -2.08 -1.56 -7.99
CA TYR A 106 -1.61 -2.86 -7.52
C TYR A 106 -2.68 -3.61 -6.72
N THR A 107 -2.69 -4.94 -6.82
CA THR A 107 -3.59 -5.81 -6.04
C THR A 107 -2.98 -6.27 -4.71
N TYR A 108 -1.92 -5.60 -4.26
CA TYR A 108 -1.19 -5.85 -3.02
C TYR A 108 -0.85 -4.53 -2.32
N ASP A 109 -0.56 -4.60 -1.02
CA ASP A 109 -0.16 -3.48 -0.18
C ASP A 109 1.29 -3.05 -0.47
N ILE A 110 1.44 -1.88 -1.08
CA ILE A 110 2.75 -1.34 -1.48
C ILE A 110 3.60 -0.86 -0.30
N LEU A 111 3.01 -0.59 0.87
CA LEU A 111 3.76 -0.22 2.08
C LEU A 111 4.41 -1.45 2.73
N ALA A 112 3.84 -2.63 2.52
CA ALA A 112 4.39 -3.91 2.99
C ALA A 112 5.41 -4.53 2.02
N ALA A 113 5.37 -4.14 0.74
CA ALA A 113 6.14 -4.77 -0.35
C ALA A 113 7.67 -4.71 -0.20
N ASN A 114 8.20 -3.79 0.61
CA ASN A 114 9.64 -3.61 0.82
C ASN A 114 9.98 -3.49 2.33
N PRO A 115 10.07 -4.61 3.07
CA PRO A 115 10.31 -4.59 4.49
C PRO A 115 11.75 -4.18 4.82
N CYS A 116 11.92 -3.11 5.58
CA CYS A 116 13.24 -2.56 5.92
C CYS A 116 13.88 -3.11 7.20
N CYS A 117 13.19 -3.93 7.99
CA CYS A 117 13.72 -4.48 9.24
C CYS A 117 12.93 -5.71 9.73
N PRO A 118 13.46 -6.50 10.70
CA PRO A 118 12.77 -7.67 11.25
C PRO A 118 11.37 -7.39 11.79
N HIS A 119 11.13 -6.18 12.32
CA HIS A 119 9.81 -5.78 12.80
C HIS A 119 8.75 -5.79 11.68
N ARG A 120 9.13 -5.46 10.44
CA ARG A 120 8.22 -5.47 9.28
C ARG A 120 7.78 -6.88 8.90
N VAL A 121 8.63 -7.89 9.16
CA VAL A 121 8.31 -9.30 8.90
C VAL A 121 7.85 -10.06 10.15
N SER A 122 7.60 -9.36 11.27
CA SER A 122 7.20 -10.00 12.53
C SER A 122 5.69 -10.22 12.65
N CYS A 123 5.29 -11.23 13.40
CA CYS A 123 3.90 -11.49 13.73
C CYS A 123 3.31 -10.34 14.54
N LYS A 124 2.09 -9.90 14.22
CA LYS A 124 1.39 -8.85 14.98
C LYS A 124 0.99 -9.31 16.40
N ALA A 125 0.82 -10.62 16.61
CA ALA A 125 0.36 -11.16 17.88
C ALA A 125 1.51 -11.48 18.84
N CYS A 126 2.54 -12.21 18.39
CA CYS A 126 3.64 -12.66 19.27
C CYS A 126 4.96 -11.89 19.08
N GLY A 127 5.05 -11.00 18.07
CA GLY A 127 6.25 -10.20 17.80
C GLY A 127 7.44 -10.97 17.21
N LYS A 128 7.38 -12.30 17.09
CA LYS A 128 8.44 -13.12 16.48
C LYS A 128 8.42 -13.00 14.95
N PRO A 129 9.58 -13.07 14.27
CA PRO A 129 9.66 -13.03 12.80
C PRO A 129 8.86 -14.18 12.18
N VAL A 130 8.00 -13.88 11.19
CA VAL A 130 7.22 -14.89 10.47
C VAL A 130 7.99 -15.43 9.26
N ARG A 131 8.86 -14.60 8.68
CA ARG A 131 9.85 -14.97 7.66
C ARG A 131 11.21 -14.39 8.04
N ASP A 132 12.27 -15.00 7.52
CA ASP A 132 13.61 -14.44 7.61
C ASP A 132 13.69 -13.16 6.74
N PRO A 133 14.07 -12.00 7.29
CA PRO A 133 14.24 -10.77 6.51
C PRO A 133 15.27 -10.87 5.38
N SER A 134 16.25 -11.79 5.49
CA SER A 134 17.34 -11.96 4.53
C SER A 134 16.95 -12.78 3.30
N GLU A 135 15.93 -13.63 3.40
CA GLU A 135 15.46 -14.47 2.30
C GLU A 135 14.58 -13.69 1.31
N GLY A 136 13.99 -12.58 1.75
CA GLY A 136 13.08 -11.78 0.93
C GLY A 136 11.88 -12.59 0.41
N THR A 137 11.27 -12.10 -0.68
CA THR A 137 10.20 -12.81 -1.40
C THR A 137 10.44 -12.70 -2.90
N HIS A 138 9.97 -13.69 -3.66
CA HIS A 138 10.06 -13.63 -5.12
C HIS A 138 9.17 -12.54 -5.73
N PHE A 139 8.03 -12.24 -5.10
CA PHE A 139 7.07 -11.24 -5.59
C PHE A 139 6.59 -10.32 -4.47
N TYR A 140 6.47 -9.02 -4.76
CA TYR A 140 5.94 -8.03 -3.80
C TYR A 140 4.54 -8.39 -3.25
N SER A 141 3.72 -9.07 -4.05
CA SER A 141 2.38 -9.50 -3.65
C SER A 141 2.37 -10.52 -2.51
N GLU A 142 3.44 -11.27 -2.31
CA GLU A 142 3.55 -12.24 -1.22
C GLU A 142 3.51 -11.55 0.15
N TYR A 143 4.00 -10.30 0.24
CA TYR A 143 3.92 -9.52 1.47
C TYR A 143 2.47 -9.17 1.87
N SER A 144 1.51 -9.35 0.98
CA SER A 144 0.09 -9.06 1.21
C SER A 144 -0.77 -10.31 1.38
N THR A 145 -0.14 -11.45 1.66
CA THR A 145 -0.84 -12.72 1.88
C THR A 145 -1.15 -12.94 3.37
N SER A 146 -2.26 -13.63 3.64
CA SER A 146 -2.59 -14.11 4.98
C SER A 146 -1.92 -15.47 5.16
N ILE A 147 -1.02 -15.56 6.14
CA ILE A 147 -0.28 -16.79 6.46
C ILE A 147 -0.38 -17.07 7.95
N GLN A 148 -0.19 -18.34 8.34
CA GLN A 148 -0.12 -18.71 9.76
C GLN A 148 1.26 -18.38 10.32
N CYS A 149 1.30 -17.73 11.49
CA CYS A 149 2.55 -17.53 12.20
C CYS A 149 3.17 -18.88 12.62
N PRO A 150 4.44 -19.18 12.28
CA PRO A 150 5.08 -20.45 12.63
C PRO A 150 5.32 -20.61 14.14
N HIS A 151 5.17 -19.53 14.92
CA HIS A 151 5.43 -19.53 16.35
C HIS A 151 4.18 -19.58 17.23
N CYS A 152 3.08 -18.96 16.80
CA CYS A 152 1.84 -18.90 17.59
C CYS A 152 0.59 -19.37 16.83
N GLY A 153 0.71 -19.76 15.55
CA GLY A 153 -0.39 -20.31 14.75
C GLY A 153 -1.44 -19.31 14.27
N VAL A 154 -1.43 -18.05 14.75
CA VAL A 154 -2.42 -17.03 14.37
C VAL A 154 -2.32 -16.75 12.85
N PRO A 155 -3.41 -16.92 12.08
CA PRO A 155 -3.47 -16.50 10.69
C PRO A 155 -3.75 -14.99 10.58
N ASP A 156 -2.92 -14.24 9.87
CA ASP A 156 -3.11 -12.81 9.63
C ASP A 156 -2.20 -12.30 8.48
N TYR A 157 -2.47 -11.09 8.00
CA TYR A 157 -1.62 -10.33 7.08
C TYR A 157 -0.44 -9.71 7.83
N HIS A 158 0.49 -10.55 8.27
CA HIS A 158 1.50 -10.16 9.26
C HIS A 158 2.41 -9.01 8.80
N PHE A 159 2.70 -8.91 7.51
CA PHE A 159 3.64 -7.92 6.97
C PHE A 159 3.01 -6.56 6.70
N ILE A 160 1.69 -6.50 6.63
CA ILE A 160 0.92 -5.25 6.51
C ILE A 160 0.81 -4.62 7.88
N LYS A 161 1.54 -3.51 8.10
CA LYS A 161 1.60 -2.83 9.39
C LYS A 161 0.75 -1.56 9.39
N PRO A 162 0.18 -1.16 10.54
CA PRO A 162 -0.52 0.11 10.65
C PRO A 162 0.38 1.29 10.26
N LEU A 163 -0.21 2.36 9.69
CA LEU A 163 0.52 3.59 9.36
C LEU A 163 1.22 4.21 10.57
N SER A 164 0.71 3.97 11.78
CA SER A 164 1.33 4.42 13.02
C SER A 164 2.75 3.87 13.24
N THR A 165 3.18 2.84 12.49
CA THR A 165 4.55 2.31 12.47
C THR A 165 5.50 3.09 11.57
N PHE A 166 4.97 4.04 10.79
CA PHE A 166 5.72 5.02 10.01
C PHE A 166 5.64 6.39 10.68
N LYS A 167 6.61 7.26 10.41
CA LYS A 167 6.55 8.69 10.71
C LYS A 167 6.91 9.48 9.46
N GLN A 168 6.29 10.64 9.31
CA GLN A 168 6.64 11.62 8.30
C GLN A 168 7.72 12.54 8.84
N VAL A 169 8.68 12.86 7.97
CA VAL A 169 9.74 13.82 8.23
C VAL A 169 9.65 14.87 7.14
N SER A 170 9.41 16.12 7.55
CA SER A 170 9.34 17.30 6.69
C SER A 170 10.69 18.01 6.66
N ASP A 171 11.00 18.67 5.53
CA ASP A 171 12.33 19.23 5.24
C ASP A 171 12.93 20.12 6.35
N GLY A 172 14.21 19.85 6.63
CA GLY A 172 15.08 20.52 7.60
C GLY A 172 16.32 19.67 7.93
N LEU A 173 16.18 18.35 7.86
CA LEU A 173 17.29 17.41 7.67
C LEU A 173 17.11 16.77 6.31
N ALA A 174 18.15 16.79 5.48
CA ALA A 174 18.14 16.09 4.19
C ALA A 174 17.64 14.66 4.39
N CYS A 175 16.57 14.34 3.68
CA CYS A 175 16.35 13.00 3.19
C CYS A 175 17.11 12.81 1.87
#